data_AF-A0A4Y2I903-F1
#
_entry.id   AF-A0A4Y2I903-F1
#
_cell.length_a   1.000
_cell.length_b   1.000
_cell.length_c   1.000
_cell.angle_alpha   90.00
_cell.angle_beta   90.00
_cell.angle_gamma   90.00
#
_symmetry.space_group_name_H-M   'P 1'
#
loop_
_entity.id
_entity.type
_entity.pdbx_description
1 polymer ?
#
loop_
_entity_poly.entity_id
_entity_poly.type
_entity_poly.pdbx_seq_one_letter_code
_entity_poly.pdbx_strand_id
1 'polypeptide(L)'
;MPSEKEKWLQFDKRIFQLPVPYVIYADFECILEKIDTCEMNPHISSAHPVSKHTPCGFAYVVVGTDGEMIRPPTVYRGEDAVIQFLKLLIEEEEWILPKIREVKPMVFTPADHQKFETAINCSICEQPLRGDKVRDHDHLTGVYRGAAHNSCNLNFQIATHIPIIMHNLKNYDSHLILHGIGKFKGRRINCILQNTEKFISFSFGSLRFIDSLQFLNASLEKLVQNLQNHQLHLSNTFFNTKAEFMRRKGCYPYDYFDSFSKFTETSLPPQSAFFNSLTNEPVSDDDYQYAQRIWSIFNLQTLGDFHDLYVTSDVLLLADVFQNFRKLCLQFYKIDPSHVYTALGLAWQSCLRMTDVKLELLTDIDMHLFVEKGIRGGVAMISHRFASANNPHLPNYDPTSPNSFIMYWDANNLYG
;
A
#
# COMPACT_ATOMS: atom_id res chain seq x y z
N MET A 1 -30.03 9.15 -2.71
CA MET A 1 -30.27 8.25 -3.85
C MET A 1 -29.85 8.96 -5.13
N PRO A 2 -29.26 8.26 -6.11
CA PRO A 2 -28.96 8.85 -7.43
C PRO A 2 -30.26 9.30 -8.13
N SER A 3 -30.18 10.33 -8.95
CA SER A 3 -31.30 10.74 -9.80
C SER A 3 -31.52 9.78 -10.97
N GLU A 4 -32.68 9.85 -11.63
CA GLU A 4 -32.96 9.05 -12.84
C GLU A 4 -31.93 9.25 -13.97
N LYS A 5 -31.25 10.39 -14.00
CA LYS A 5 -30.17 10.67 -14.96
C LYS A 5 -28.83 10.07 -14.54
N GLU A 6 -28.62 9.84 -13.25
CA GLU A 6 -27.37 9.37 -12.65
C GLU A 6 -27.43 7.89 -12.22
N LYS A 7 -28.53 7.21 -12.53
CA LYS A 7 -28.74 5.80 -12.16
C LYS A 7 -27.83 4.84 -12.91
N TRP A 8 -27.22 5.25 -14.01
CA TRP A 8 -26.37 4.36 -14.80
C TRP A 8 -24.93 4.41 -14.32
N LEU A 9 -24.47 3.29 -13.78
CA LEU A 9 -23.08 3.06 -13.43
C LEU A 9 -22.41 2.20 -14.51
N GLN A 10 -21.32 2.71 -15.05
CA GLN A 10 -20.49 2.02 -16.06
C GLN A 10 -19.03 2.46 -15.88
N PHE A 11 -18.09 1.77 -16.51
CA PHE A 11 -16.69 2.21 -16.46
C PHE A 11 -16.50 3.52 -17.24
N ASP A 12 -16.19 4.61 -16.55
CA ASP A 12 -15.95 5.95 -17.11
C ASP A 12 -14.52 6.47 -16.82
N LYS A 13 -13.79 5.85 -15.89
CA LYS A 13 -12.45 6.28 -15.43
C LYS A 13 -11.33 5.83 -16.35
N ARG A 14 -11.33 6.31 -17.60
CA ARG A 14 -10.29 5.95 -18.60
C ARG A 14 -8.87 6.23 -18.13
N ILE A 15 -8.66 7.31 -17.37
CA ILE A 15 -7.39 7.67 -16.71
C ILE A 15 -6.78 6.55 -15.87
N PHE A 16 -7.59 5.67 -15.28
CA PHE A 16 -7.09 4.58 -14.43
C PHE A 16 -6.30 3.54 -15.20
N GLN A 17 -6.45 3.50 -16.53
CA GLN A 17 -5.69 2.58 -17.38
C GLN A 17 -4.26 3.06 -17.67
N LEU A 18 -3.94 4.33 -17.32
CA LEU A 18 -2.57 4.82 -17.38
C LEU A 18 -1.86 4.55 -16.07
N PRO A 19 -0.58 4.13 -16.09
CA PRO A 19 0.22 4.11 -14.88
C PRO A 19 0.33 5.52 -14.31
N VAL A 20 0.18 5.65 -12.99
CA VAL A 20 0.51 6.89 -12.29
C VAL A 20 2.02 7.13 -12.44
N PRO A 21 2.46 8.29 -12.99
CA PRO A 21 3.85 8.48 -13.41
C PRO A 21 4.88 8.39 -12.29
N TYR A 22 4.57 8.95 -11.13
CA TYR A 22 5.48 9.02 -9.98
C TYR A 22 4.76 8.49 -8.76
N VAL A 23 5.42 7.63 -7.99
CA VAL A 23 4.91 7.05 -6.75
C VAL A 23 5.97 7.17 -5.68
N ILE A 24 5.58 7.66 -4.50
CA ILE A 24 6.45 7.77 -3.33
C ILE A 24 6.13 6.61 -2.40
N TYR A 25 7.14 5.90 -1.92
CA TYR A 25 7.01 4.91 -0.86
C TYR A 25 7.69 5.44 0.38
N ALA A 26 7.05 5.33 1.53
CA ALA A 26 7.58 5.89 2.76
C ALA A 26 7.22 5.03 3.97
N ASP A 27 8.03 5.15 5.02
CA ASP A 27 7.81 4.54 6.31
C ASP A 27 8.36 5.44 7.42
N PHE A 28 7.80 5.34 8.62
CA PHE A 28 8.25 6.05 9.82
C PHE A 28 8.65 5.07 10.90
N GLU A 29 9.57 5.52 11.75
CA GLU A 29 9.77 4.90 13.04
C GLU A 29 9.57 5.90 14.16
N CYS A 30 9.19 5.37 15.31
CA CYS A 30 9.00 6.14 16.53
C CYS A 30 9.90 5.62 17.64
N ILE A 31 10.38 6.53 18.48
CA ILE A 31 10.80 6.16 19.82
C ILE A 31 9.57 5.98 20.71
N LEU A 32 9.68 5.07 21.68
CA LEU A 32 8.64 4.74 22.64
C LEU A 32 8.99 5.36 24.00
N GLU A 33 8.61 6.62 24.20
CA GLU A 33 8.79 7.31 25.48
C GLU A 33 7.89 6.65 26.54
N LYS A 34 8.48 6.20 27.64
CA LYS A 34 7.72 5.58 28.75
C LYS A 34 6.87 6.64 29.45
N ILE A 35 5.59 6.34 29.69
CA ILE A 35 4.68 7.20 30.44
C ILE A 35 4.69 6.74 31.90
N ASP A 36 5.10 7.61 32.82
CA ASP A 36 4.95 7.36 34.26
C ASP A 36 3.44 7.34 34.59
N THR A 37 2.90 6.16 34.92
CA THR A 37 1.51 6.03 35.39
C THR A 37 1.47 5.86 36.90
N CYS A 38 0.58 6.63 37.56
CA CYS A 38 0.24 6.44 38.97
C CYS A 38 -0.62 5.18 39.15
N GLU A 39 -0.55 4.56 40.33
CA GLU A 39 -1.13 3.24 40.68
C GLU A 39 -2.59 2.99 40.25
N MET A 40 -2.88 1.71 39.98
CA MET A 40 -4.16 1.20 39.47
C MET A 40 -5.36 1.52 40.39
N ASN A 41 -6.43 2.07 39.82
CA ASN A 41 -7.76 2.06 40.44
C ASN A 41 -8.59 0.92 39.84
N PRO A 42 -8.89 -0.16 40.59
CA PRO A 42 -9.57 -1.37 40.07
C PRO A 42 -11.04 -1.17 39.69
N HIS A 43 -11.59 0.06 39.78
CA HIS A 43 -12.99 0.36 39.52
C HIS A 43 -13.25 1.09 38.19
N ILE A 44 -12.24 1.32 37.35
CA ILE A 44 -12.39 2.02 36.07
C ILE A 44 -11.80 1.14 34.96
N SER A 45 -12.56 0.90 33.90
CA SER A 45 -12.01 0.33 32.66
C SER A 45 -11.18 1.41 31.99
N SER A 46 -9.86 1.23 32.02
CA SER A 46 -8.91 2.19 31.47
C SER A 46 -7.92 1.44 30.58
N ALA A 47 -8.12 1.56 29.26
CA ALA A 47 -7.01 1.42 28.32
C ALA A 47 -6.00 2.51 28.67
N HIS A 48 -4.95 2.16 29.39
CA HIS A 48 -3.90 3.10 29.76
C HIS A 48 -2.86 3.17 28.63
N PRO A 49 -2.46 4.37 28.19
CA PRO A 49 -1.36 4.51 27.24
C PRO A 49 -0.07 4.04 27.91
N VAL A 50 0.55 2.99 27.35
CA VAL A 50 1.77 2.35 27.88
C VAL A 50 3.01 3.16 27.53
N SER A 51 3.06 3.70 26.32
CA SER A 51 4.14 4.53 25.82
C SER A 51 3.59 5.64 24.92
N LYS A 52 4.33 6.75 24.85
CA LYS A 52 4.08 7.83 23.90
C LYS A 52 4.98 7.60 22.69
N HIS A 53 4.35 7.44 21.53
CA HIS A 53 5.05 7.26 20.26
C HIS A 53 5.48 8.62 19.71
N THR A 54 6.78 8.89 19.71
CA THR A 54 7.36 10.11 19.15
C THR A 54 8.11 9.77 17.85
N PRO A 55 7.68 10.30 16.69
CA PRO A 55 8.37 10.06 15.41
C PRO A 55 9.83 10.49 15.50
N CYS A 56 10.73 9.56 15.21
CA CYS A 56 12.17 9.73 15.38
C CYS A 56 12.95 9.65 14.07
N GLY A 57 12.37 9.03 13.04
CA GLY A 57 12.95 8.97 11.72
C GLY A 57 11.95 8.51 10.67
N PHE A 58 12.33 8.70 9.41
CA PHE A 58 11.61 8.20 8.26
C PHE A 58 12.57 7.88 7.14
N ALA A 59 12.12 7.05 6.21
CA ALA A 59 12.68 7.00 4.87
C ALA A 59 11.58 7.15 3.83
N TYR A 60 11.95 7.65 2.64
CA TYR A 60 11.12 7.53 1.46
C TYR A 60 11.94 7.36 0.19
N VAL A 61 11.33 6.77 -0.83
CA VAL A 61 11.89 6.68 -2.18
C VAL A 61 10.85 7.12 -3.21
N VAL A 62 11.30 7.87 -4.21
CA VAL A 62 10.48 8.29 -5.35
C VAL A 62 10.76 7.37 -6.52
N VAL A 63 9.75 6.65 -6.99
CA VAL A 63 9.81 5.77 -8.16
C VAL A 63 9.20 6.48 -9.36
N GLY A 64 9.94 6.49 -10.47
CA GLY A 64 9.61 7.16 -11.72
C GLY A 64 8.73 6.37 -12.67
N THR A 65 8.57 6.92 -13.86
CA THR A 65 7.72 6.40 -14.94
C THR A 65 8.21 5.09 -15.53
N ASP A 66 9.51 4.86 -15.47
CA ASP A 66 10.20 3.64 -15.91
C ASP A 66 10.20 2.54 -14.83
N GLY A 67 9.71 2.85 -13.63
CA GLY A 67 9.77 1.96 -12.49
C GLY A 67 11.11 1.97 -11.77
N GLU A 68 12.01 2.90 -12.09
CA GLU A 68 13.29 3.09 -11.42
C GLU A 68 13.20 4.14 -10.31
N MET A 69 14.15 4.10 -9.38
CA MET A 69 14.30 5.16 -8.38
C MET A 69 14.82 6.43 -9.06
N ILE A 70 14.13 7.55 -8.84
CA ILE A 70 14.57 8.85 -9.38
C ILE A 70 15.88 9.32 -8.74
N ARG A 71 16.05 9.01 -7.45
CA ARG A 71 17.19 9.36 -6.62
C ARG A 71 17.34 8.31 -5.51
N PRO A 72 18.50 8.22 -4.85
CA PRO A 72 18.66 7.36 -3.67
C PRO A 72 17.57 7.66 -2.62
N PRO A 73 17.14 6.64 -1.83
CA PRO A 73 16.20 6.85 -0.74
C PRO A 73 16.65 7.98 0.18
N THR A 74 15.69 8.84 0.52
CA THR A 74 15.92 9.94 1.47
C THR A 74 15.63 9.41 2.86
N VAL A 75 16.58 9.57 3.77
CA VAL A 75 16.48 9.11 5.16
C VAL A 75 16.69 10.30 6.07
N TYR A 76 15.88 10.39 7.11
CA TYR A 76 16.02 11.39 8.14
C TYR A 76 15.84 10.74 9.50
N ARG A 77 16.69 11.15 10.44
CA ARG A 77 16.59 10.80 11.85
C ARG A 77 16.79 12.05 12.69
N GLY A 78 15.87 12.31 13.59
CA GLY A 78 15.91 13.47 14.47
C GLY A 78 14.53 13.88 14.98
N GLU A 79 14.52 14.93 15.79
CA GLU A 79 13.29 15.58 16.22
C GLU A 79 12.53 16.18 15.03
N ASP A 80 11.23 16.45 15.21
CA ASP A 80 10.39 17.03 14.15
C ASP A 80 10.35 16.21 12.84
N ALA A 81 10.58 14.88 12.91
CA ALA A 81 10.62 13.98 11.75
C ALA A 81 9.41 14.16 10.82
N VAL A 82 8.19 14.28 11.36
CA VAL A 82 6.98 14.53 10.55
C VAL A 82 7.02 15.86 9.80
N ILE A 83 7.55 16.92 10.42
CA ILE A 83 7.63 18.24 9.78
C ILE A 83 8.67 18.24 8.67
N GLN A 84 9.82 17.61 8.89
CA GLN A 84 10.85 17.46 7.86
C GLN A 84 10.35 16.59 6.71
N PHE A 85 9.66 15.50 7.00
CA PHE A 85 9.02 14.66 5.99
C PHE A 85 8.06 15.46 5.11
N LEU A 86 7.14 16.22 5.71
CA LEU A 86 6.18 17.02 4.97
C LEU A 86 6.85 18.12 4.13
N LYS A 87 7.93 18.75 4.61
CA LYS A 87 8.71 19.72 3.82
C LYS A 87 9.32 19.07 2.59
N LEU A 88 10.01 17.94 2.76
CA LEU A 88 10.64 17.22 1.65
C LEU A 88 9.59 16.72 0.64
N LEU A 89 8.42 16.24 1.10
CA LEU A 89 7.34 15.86 0.18
C LEU A 89 6.78 17.05 -0.61
N ILE A 90 6.74 18.25 -0.04
CA ILE A 90 6.36 19.46 -0.77
C ILE A 90 7.41 19.76 -1.86
N GLU A 91 8.70 19.64 -1.55
CA GLU A 91 9.77 19.83 -2.53
C GLU A 91 9.69 18.80 -3.67
N GLU A 92 9.41 17.53 -3.35
CA GLU A 92 9.17 16.50 -4.38
C GLU A 92 7.92 16.82 -5.20
N GLU A 93 6.82 17.27 -4.59
CA GLU A 93 5.63 17.70 -5.32
C GLU A 93 5.93 18.85 -6.29
N GLU A 94 6.65 19.88 -5.84
CA GLU A 94 7.03 21.03 -6.65
C GLU A 94 7.96 20.64 -7.82
N TRP A 95 8.76 19.59 -7.65
CA TRP A 95 9.60 19.03 -8.71
C TRP A 95 8.83 18.13 -9.69
N ILE A 96 7.90 17.30 -9.19
CA ILE A 96 7.13 16.33 -9.98
C ILE A 96 6.05 17.01 -10.82
N LEU A 97 5.28 17.94 -10.24
CA LEU A 97 4.08 18.50 -10.91
C LEU A 97 4.37 19.20 -12.24
N PRO A 98 5.43 20.02 -12.40
CA PRO A 98 5.77 20.61 -13.69
C PRO A 98 6.02 19.56 -14.77
N LYS A 99 6.70 18.45 -14.41
CA LYS A 99 7.01 17.35 -15.34
C LYS A 99 5.78 16.58 -15.81
N ILE A 100 4.81 16.38 -14.91
CA ILE A 100 3.53 15.75 -15.25
C ILE A 100 2.68 16.66 -16.16
N ARG A 101 2.75 17.98 -15.95
CA ARG A 101 1.95 18.97 -16.68
C ARG A 101 2.52 19.34 -18.05
N GLU A 102 3.81 19.12 -18.27
CA GLU A 102 4.46 19.33 -19.56
C GLU A 102 4.01 18.25 -20.55
N VAL A 103 3.22 18.64 -21.55
CA VAL A 103 2.78 17.74 -22.62
C VAL A 103 3.82 17.79 -23.73
N LYS A 104 4.55 16.68 -23.92
CA LYS A 104 5.50 16.55 -25.02
C LYS A 104 4.78 16.47 -26.37
N PRO A 105 5.29 17.15 -27.42
CA PRO A 105 4.75 17.03 -28.76
C PRO A 105 4.74 15.58 -29.25
N MET A 106 3.68 15.21 -29.96
CA MET A 106 3.54 13.87 -30.52
C MET A 106 4.63 13.59 -31.56
N VAL A 107 5.37 12.51 -31.33
CA VAL A 107 6.25 11.88 -32.30
C VAL A 107 5.41 10.94 -33.16
N PHE A 108 5.25 11.28 -34.43
CA PHE A 108 4.35 10.57 -35.35
C PHE A 108 5.09 10.13 -36.59
N THR A 109 5.41 8.83 -36.66
CA THR A 109 6.20 8.26 -37.76
C THR A 109 5.31 7.86 -38.96
N PRO A 110 5.89 7.62 -40.15
CA PRO A 110 5.12 7.10 -41.29
C PRO A 110 4.42 5.76 -40.99
N ALA A 111 5.04 4.89 -40.16
CA ALA A 111 4.42 3.65 -39.71
C ALA A 111 3.19 3.90 -38.82
N ASP A 112 3.25 4.92 -37.96
CA ASP A 112 2.11 5.32 -37.11
C ASP A 112 0.97 5.89 -37.94
N HIS A 113 1.28 6.59 -39.03
CA HIS A 113 0.27 7.05 -39.98
C HIS A 113 -0.49 5.87 -40.60
N GLN A 114 0.21 4.82 -41.03
CA GLN A 114 -0.43 3.62 -41.55
C GLN A 114 -1.30 2.93 -40.47
N LYS A 115 -0.82 2.80 -39.23
CA LYS A 115 -1.60 2.25 -38.11
C LYS A 115 -2.85 3.07 -37.82
N PHE A 116 -2.74 4.40 -37.87
CA PHE A 116 -3.87 5.31 -37.64
C PHE A 116 -4.93 5.17 -38.73
N GLU A 117 -4.52 5.10 -40.00
CA GLU A 117 -5.45 4.97 -41.13
C GLU A 117 -6.20 3.64 -41.10
N THR A 118 -5.50 2.53 -40.82
CA THR A 118 -6.09 1.18 -40.79
C THR A 118 -6.83 0.85 -39.50
N ALA A 119 -6.77 1.70 -38.47
CA ALA A 119 -7.43 1.46 -37.19
C ALA A 119 -8.97 1.47 -37.32
N ILE A 120 -9.58 0.37 -36.90
CA ILE A 120 -11.05 0.17 -36.89
C ILE A 120 -11.62 0.46 -35.49
N ASN A 121 -10.89 0.09 -34.43
CA ASN A 121 -11.31 0.23 -33.05
C ASN A 121 -10.45 1.27 -32.32
N CYS A 122 -11.05 1.91 -31.31
CA CYS A 122 -10.36 2.83 -30.42
C CYS A 122 -9.34 2.07 -29.56
N SER A 123 -8.11 2.58 -29.46
CA SER A 123 -7.04 1.97 -28.64
C SER A 123 -7.29 2.04 -27.13
N ILE A 124 -8.21 2.91 -26.67
CA ILE A 124 -8.43 3.20 -25.24
C ILE A 124 -9.64 2.42 -24.68
N CYS A 125 -10.74 2.37 -25.44
CA CYS A 125 -11.97 1.71 -25.03
C CYS A 125 -12.31 0.46 -25.83
N GLU A 126 -11.51 0.13 -26.86
CA GLU A 126 -11.65 -1.05 -27.73
C GLU A 126 -12.94 -1.10 -28.57
N GLN A 127 -13.78 -0.06 -28.50
CA GLN A 127 -15.01 0.04 -29.29
C GLN A 127 -14.75 0.58 -30.72
N PRO A 128 -15.62 0.27 -31.71
CA PRO A 128 -15.46 0.75 -33.08
C PRO A 128 -15.42 2.29 -33.19
N LEU A 129 -14.53 2.80 -34.04
CA LEU A 129 -14.40 4.23 -34.38
C LEU A 129 -15.50 4.62 -35.36
N ARG A 130 -16.22 5.73 -35.11
CA ARG A 130 -17.42 6.12 -35.87
C ARG A 130 -17.28 7.48 -36.55
N GLY A 131 -16.10 7.74 -37.15
CA GLY A 131 -15.79 8.99 -37.84
C GLY A 131 -15.24 10.11 -36.95
N ASP A 132 -15.18 9.91 -35.63
CA ASP A 132 -14.61 10.83 -34.63
C ASP A 132 -13.16 10.46 -34.24
N LYS A 133 -12.43 9.87 -35.20
CA LYS A 133 -11.10 9.29 -35.02
C LYS A 133 -10.04 10.38 -34.82
N VAL A 134 -9.39 10.38 -33.66
CA VAL A 134 -8.28 11.29 -33.30
C VAL A 134 -7.02 10.51 -32.91
N ARG A 135 -5.87 11.19 -32.91
CA ARG A 135 -4.57 10.61 -32.57
C ARG A 135 -4.31 10.79 -31.07
N ASP A 136 -4.18 9.69 -30.34
CA ASP A 136 -3.75 9.67 -28.94
C ASP A 136 -2.23 9.46 -28.85
N HIS A 137 -1.59 10.13 -27.89
CA HIS A 137 -0.17 9.99 -27.64
C HIS A 137 0.14 10.12 -26.14
N ASP A 138 1.28 9.59 -25.75
CA ASP A 138 1.79 9.73 -24.41
C ASP A 138 2.28 11.16 -24.17
N HIS A 139 1.68 11.86 -23.20
CA HIS A 139 2.09 13.23 -22.89
C HIS A 139 3.50 13.32 -22.26
N LEU A 140 4.06 12.24 -21.70
CA LEU A 140 5.40 12.25 -21.09
C LEU A 140 6.52 11.90 -22.08
N THR A 141 6.22 11.10 -23.10
CA THR A 141 7.23 10.63 -24.08
C THR A 141 7.01 11.16 -25.49
N GLY A 142 5.81 11.65 -25.80
CA GLY A 142 5.38 12.05 -27.14
C GLY A 142 4.99 10.85 -28.02
N VAL A 143 5.17 9.61 -27.56
CA VAL A 143 4.96 8.42 -28.39
C VAL A 143 3.48 8.23 -28.73
N TYR A 144 3.18 8.06 -30.01
CA TYR A 144 1.85 7.73 -30.49
C TYR A 144 1.36 6.39 -29.92
N ARG A 145 0.16 6.37 -29.33
CA ARG A 145 -0.43 5.19 -28.69
C ARG A 145 -1.47 4.52 -29.56
N GLY A 146 -2.23 5.29 -30.33
CA GLY A 146 -3.26 4.72 -31.20
C GLY A 146 -4.34 5.71 -31.63
N ALA A 147 -5.24 5.20 -32.46
CA ALA A 147 -6.43 5.93 -32.87
C ALA A 147 -7.48 5.83 -31.76
N ALA A 148 -8.08 6.95 -31.38
CA ALA A 148 -9.07 7.00 -30.32
C ALA A 148 -10.32 7.78 -30.72
N HIS A 149 -11.43 7.55 -30.02
CA HIS A 149 -12.54 8.50 -30.04
C HIS A 149 -12.09 9.83 -29.45
N ASN A 150 -12.61 10.95 -29.96
CA ASN A 150 -12.30 12.27 -29.42
C ASN A 150 -12.58 12.36 -27.91
N SER A 151 -13.71 11.81 -27.46
CA SER A 151 -14.09 11.78 -26.04
C SER A 151 -13.16 10.89 -25.20
N CYS A 152 -12.72 9.73 -25.72
CA CYS A 152 -11.78 8.88 -25.02
C CYS A 152 -10.44 9.59 -24.84
N ASN A 153 -9.90 10.17 -25.90
CA ASN A 153 -8.65 10.93 -25.89
C ASN A 153 -8.69 12.08 -24.87
N LEU A 154 -9.75 12.90 -24.86
CA LEU A 154 -9.88 14.01 -23.93
C LEU A 154 -9.92 13.58 -22.46
N ASN A 155 -10.45 12.39 -22.17
CA ASN A 155 -10.54 11.84 -20.81
C ASN A 155 -9.34 10.95 -20.43
N PHE A 156 -8.43 10.69 -21.37
CA PHE A 156 -7.25 9.83 -21.18
C PHE A 156 -6.03 10.66 -20.81
N GLN A 157 -6.16 11.40 -19.71
CA GLN A 157 -5.13 12.31 -19.24
C GLN A 157 -4.25 11.66 -18.18
N ILE A 158 -3.07 12.21 -17.98
CA ILE A 158 -2.16 11.78 -16.93
C ILE A 158 -2.64 12.29 -15.58
N ALA A 159 -2.61 11.43 -14.57
CA ALA A 159 -2.96 11.81 -13.20
C ALA A 159 -2.01 12.87 -12.65
N THR A 160 -2.59 13.88 -12.01
CA THR A 160 -1.86 14.96 -11.35
C THR A 160 -1.67 14.72 -9.86
N HIS A 161 -2.30 13.68 -9.29
CA HIS A 161 -2.05 13.26 -7.92
C HIS A 161 -0.77 12.42 -7.84
N ILE A 162 -0.04 12.58 -6.73
CA ILE A 162 1.19 11.85 -6.42
C ILE A 162 0.89 10.93 -5.24
N PRO A 163 0.73 9.62 -5.47
CA PRO A 163 0.46 8.66 -4.41
C PRO A 163 1.70 8.49 -3.52
N ILE A 164 1.47 8.58 -2.21
CA ILE A 164 2.42 8.23 -1.16
C ILE A 164 1.90 6.94 -0.53
N ILE A 165 2.57 5.84 -0.82
CA ILE A 165 2.21 4.50 -0.36
C ILE A 165 2.98 4.21 0.93
N MET A 166 2.23 3.92 1.99
CA MET A 166 2.77 3.52 3.30
C MET A 166 2.05 2.25 3.75
N HIS A 167 2.72 1.40 4.51
CA HIS A 167 2.12 0.14 4.97
C HIS A 167 1.47 0.32 6.34
N ASN A 168 0.19 -0.07 6.48
CA ASN A 168 -0.57 0.08 7.73
C ASN A 168 -0.77 1.56 8.17
N LEU A 169 -0.72 2.49 7.21
CA LEU A 169 -0.90 3.93 7.41
C LEU A 169 -2.13 4.28 8.27
N LYS A 170 -3.26 3.63 7.99
CA LYS A 170 -4.55 3.95 8.59
C LYS A 170 -4.57 3.77 10.11
N ASN A 171 -3.80 2.80 10.62
CA ASN A 171 -3.85 2.45 12.03
C ASN A 171 -2.75 3.14 12.86
N TYR A 172 -1.75 3.73 12.20
CA TYR A 172 -0.56 4.23 12.89
C TYR A 172 -0.12 5.61 12.35
N ASP A 173 0.60 5.66 11.24
CA ASP A 173 1.29 6.89 10.79
C ASP A 173 0.34 8.04 10.42
N SER A 174 -0.88 7.72 9.99
CA SER A 174 -1.85 8.74 9.60
C SER A 174 -2.12 9.75 10.72
N HIS A 175 -2.18 9.28 11.98
CA HIS A 175 -2.40 10.15 13.13
C HIS A 175 -1.23 11.13 13.35
N LEU A 176 0.00 10.63 13.18
CA LEU A 176 1.23 11.42 13.32
C LEU A 176 1.32 12.48 12.22
N ILE A 177 1.08 12.08 10.97
CA ILE A 177 1.17 12.94 9.79
C ILE A 177 0.09 14.02 9.81
N LEU A 178 -1.16 13.68 10.14
CA LEU A 178 -2.26 14.64 10.17
C LEU A 178 -2.05 15.75 11.22
N HIS A 179 -1.46 15.41 12.37
CA HIS A 179 -1.07 16.42 13.36
C HIS A 179 0.00 17.38 12.81
N GLY A 180 0.97 16.87 12.06
CA GLY A 180 2.00 17.68 11.39
C GLY A 180 1.45 18.58 10.28
N ILE A 181 0.51 18.08 9.48
CA ILE A 181 -0.13 18.81 8.37
C ILE A 181 -0.77 20.11 8.85
N GLY A 182 -1.38 20.12 10.05
CA GLY A 182 -2.02 21.30 10.63
C GLY A 182 -1.08 22.51 10.80
N LYS A 183 0.24 22.29 10.82
CA LYS A 183 1.24 23.37 10.89
C LYS A 183 1.48 24.07 9.54
N PHE A 184 1.10 23.46 8.42
CA PHE A 184 1.30 23.99 7.07
C PHE A 184 0.03 24.69 6.57
N LYS A 185 0.07 26.02 6.46
CA LYS A 185 -1.06 26.84 5.99
C LYS A 185 -1.08 26.95 4.46
N GLY A 186 -2.27 27.18 3.90
CA GLY A 186 -2.44 27.54 2.48
C GLY A 186 -2.50 26.36 1.50
N ARG A 187 -2.55 25.11 1.99
CA ARG A 187 -2.64 23.91 1.16
C ARG A 187 -3.98 23.20 1.40
N ARG A 188 -4.57 22.68 0.32
CA ARG A 188 -5.84 21.98 0.38
C ARG A 188 -5.66 20.61 1.04
N ILE A 189 -6.43 20.35 2.08
CA ILE A 189 -6.50 19.05 2.74
C ILE A 189 -7.85 18.43 2.38
N ASN A 190 -7.83 17.20 1.87
CA ASN A 190 -9.05 16.40 1.66
C ASN A 190 -8.89 15.07 2.40
N CYS A 191 -9.91 14.63 3.10
CA CYS A 191 -9.89 13.37 3.85
C CYS A 191 -11.09 12.50 3.46
N ILE A 192 -10.85 11.19 3.34
CA ILE A 192 -11.87 10.17 3.20
C ILE A 192 -11.90 9.41 4.52
N LEU A 193 -12.88 9.69 5.36
CA LEU A 193 -13.05 9.05 6.66
C LEU A 193 -13.67 7.66 6.49
N GLN A 194 -13.17 6.68 7.27
CA GLN A 194 -13.87 5.41 7.44
C GLN A 194 -14.80 5.46 8.66
N ASN A 195 -14.30 6.04 9.74
CA ASN A 195 -15.05 6.31 10.96
C ASN A 195 -14.49 7.59 11.61
N THR A 196 -14.86 7.87 12.86
CA THR A 196 -14.44 9.07 13.59
C THR A 196 -12.94 9.13 13.87
N GLU A 197 -12.23 8.00 13.81
CA GLU A 197 -10.82 7.89 14.19
C GLU A 197 -9.90 7.57 13.01
N LYS A 198 -10.38 6.78 12.05
CA LYS A 198 -9.57 6.18 10.99
C LYS A 198 -9.91 6.74 9.62
N PHE A 199 -8.87 6.98 8.84
CA PHE A 199 -8.94 7.51 7.48
C PHE A 199 -8.70 6.39 6.46
N ILE A 200 -9.52 6.31 5.41
CA ILE A 200 -9.25 5.46 4.24
C ILE A 200 -8.06 6.04 3.48
N SER A 201 -8.06 7.37 3.29
CA SER A 201 -7.01 8.13 2.63
C SER A 201 -7.15 9.61 2.97
N PHE A 202 -6.06 10.35 2.91
CA PHE A 202 -6.07 11.80 2.96
C PHE A 202 -5.12 12.36 1.91
N SER A 203 -5.31 13.63 1.54
CA SER A 203 -4.50 14.32 0.56
C SER A 203 -4.08 15.69 1.08
N PHE A 204 -2.87 16.09 0.72
CA PHE A 204 -2.26 17.36 1.11
C PHE A 204 -1.66 18.06 -0.12
N GLY A 205 -2.46 18.91 -0.77
CA GLY A 205 -2.18 19.36 -2.13
C GLY A 205 -2.47 18.26 -3.16
N SER A 206 -1.51 17.96 -4.02
CA SER A 206 -1.56 16.85 -4.99
C SER A 206 -1.05 15.53 -4.40
N LEU A 207 -0.41 15.56 -3.24
CA LEU A 207 0.07 14.39 -2.51
C LEU A 207 -1.12 13.60 -1.94
N ARG A 208 -1.23 12.31 -2.24
CA ARG A 208 -2.31 11.43 -1.81
C ARG A 208 -1.75 10.25 -1.02
N PHE A 209 -2.09 10.17 0.25
CA PHE A 209 -1.63 9.08 1.11
C PHE A 209 -2.52 7.86 0.96
N ILE A 210 -1.90 6.70 0.69
CA ILE A 210 -2.58 5.44 0.43
C ILE A 210 -1.97 4.36 1.33
N ASP A 211 -2.83 3.59 1.98
CA ASP A 211 -2.42 2.47 2.80
C ASP A 211 -2.31 1.20 1.94
N SER A 212 -1.10 0.65 1.82
CA SER A 212 -0.89 -0.59 1.05
C SER A 212 -1.59 -1.80 1.66
N LEU A 213 -1.85 -1.81 2.98
CA LEU A 213 -2.54 -2.89 3.68
C LEU A 213 -4.01 -3.02 3.24
N GLN A 214 -4.60 -1.93 2.72
CA GLN A 214 -5.96 -1.94 2.14
C GLN A 214 -6.03 -2.67 0.79
N PHE A 215 -4.88 -2.98 0.20
CA PHE A 215 -4.76 -3.78 -1.02
C PHE A 215 -4.24 -5.18 -0.73
N LEU A 216 -3.17 -5.24 0.05
CA LEU A 216 -2.40 -6.44 0.35
C LEU A 216 -2.47 -6.68 1.86
N ASN A 217 -3.53 -7.34 2.32
CA ASN A 217 -3.83 -7.53 3.74
C ASN A 217 -2.97 -8.62 4.40
N ALA A 218 -1.66 -8.39 4.47
CA ALA A 218 -0.67 -9.21 5.15
C ALA A 218 0.50 -8.33 5.61
N SER A 219 1.31 -8.81 6.57
CA SER A 219 2.52 -8.10 6.99
C SER A 219 3.51 -7.96 5.83
N LEU A 220 4.31 -6.88 5.84
CA LEU A 220 5.37 -6.67 4.86
C LEU A 220 6.31 -7.88 4.75
N GLU A 221 6.68 -8.50 5.86
CA GLU A 221 7.50 -9.71 5.86
C GLU A 221 6.88 -10.83 5.00
N LYS A 222 5.59 -11.11 5.20
CA LYS A 222 4.87 -12.16 4.47
C LYS A 222 4.69 -11.81 2.99
N LEU A 223 4.55 -10.52 2.67
CA LEU A 223 4.47 -10.05 1.29
C LEU A 223 5.80 -10.21 0.56
N VAL A 224 6.92 -9.88 1.23
CA VAL A 224 8.28 -10.03 0.68
C VAL A 224 8.63 -11.50 0.44
N GLN A 225 8.23 -12.40 1.35
CA GLN A 225 8.44 -13.85 1.18
C GLN A 225 7.77 -14.43 -0.08
N ASN A 226 6.74 -13.77 -0.61
CA ASN A 226 6.07 -14.19 -1.85
C ASN A 226 6.77 -13.67 -3.12
N LEU A 227 7.77 -12.81 -3.01
CA LEU A 227 8.53 -12.29 -4.14
C LEU A 227 9.73 -13.17 -4.46
N GLN A 228 10.01 -13.33 -5.75
CA GLN A 228 11.26 -13.91 -6.23
C GLN A 228 12.38 -12.87 -6.24
N ASN A 229 13.64 -13.31 -6.21
CA ASN A 229 14.80 -12.42 -6.16
C ASN A 229 14.81 -11.35 -7.27
N HIS A 230 14.42 -11.70 -8.50
CA HIS A 230 14.40 -10.76 -9.62
C HIS A 230 13.28 -9.71 -9.49
N GLN A 231 12.28 -9.95 -8.64
CA GLN A 231 11.18 -9.03 -8.37
C GLN A 231 11.54 -7.97 -7.33
N LEU A 232 12.62 -8.17 -6.55
CA LEU A 232 13.19 -7.20 -5.61
C LEU A 232 14.10 -6.20 -6.35
N HIS A 233 13.59 -5.60 -7.42
CA HIS A 233 14.37 -4.80 -8.37
C HIS A 233 15.00 -3.56 -7.72
N LEU A 234 14.22 -2.78 -6.98
CA LEU A 234 14.67 -1.55 -6.34
C LEU A 234 15.66 -1.85 -5.22
N SER A 235 15.35 -2.86 -4.40
CA SER A 235 16.23 -3.34 -3.33
C SER A 235 17.56 -3.86 -3.90
N ASN A 236 17.53 -4.67 -4.96
CA ASN A 236 18.73 -5.17 -5.62
C ASN A 236 19.58 -4.05 -6.20
N THR A 237 18.94 -3.06 -6.82
CA THR A 237 19.62 -1.91 -7.43
C THR A 237 20.31 -1.05 -6.37
N PHE A 238 19.63 -0.80 -5.25
CA PHE A 238 20.16 0.04 -4.17
C PHE A 238 21.30 -0.63 -3.41
N PHE A 239 21.09 -1.87 -2.94
CA PHE A 239 22.08 -2.58 -2.12
C PHE A 239 23.19 -3.23 -2.95
N ASN A 240 23.00 -3.36 -4.26
CA ASN A 240 23.98 -3.85 -5.22
C ASN A 240 24.64 -5.17 -4.76
N THR A 241 25.94 -5.16 -4.46
CA THR A 241 26.68 -6.37 -4.04
C THR A 241 26.23 -6.94 -2.70
N LYS A 242 25.48 -6.17 -1.88
CA LYS A 242 24.94 -6.61 -0.59
C LYS A 242 23.45 -6.97 -0.65
N ALA A 243 22.83 -6.93 -1.84
CA ALA A 243 21.40 -7.14 -2.01
C ALA A 243 20.91 -8.50 -1.51
N GLU A 244 21.73 -9.54 -1.59
CA GLU A 244 21.36 -10.88 -1.12
C GLU A 244 21.04 -10.93 0.38
N PHE A 245 21.61 -10.02 1.16
CA PHE A 245 21.38 -9.93 2.59
C PHE A 245 20.12 -9.14 2.93
N MET A 246 19.56 -8.36 2.00
CA MET A 246 18.42 -7.46 2.23
C MET A 246 17.11 -7.98 1.60
N ARG A 247 16.98 -9.30 1.44
CA ARG A 247 15.81 -9.95 0.79
C ARG A 247 14.66 -10.30 1.73
N ARG A 248 14.79 -10.01 3.02
CA ARG A 248 13.73 -10.19 4.01
C ARG A 248 13.67 -8.98 4.92
N LYS A 249 12.51 -8.78 5.56
CA LYS A 249 12.34 -7.78 6.61
C LYS A 249 13.25 -8.14 7.80
N GLY A 250 13.92 -7.13 8.36
CA GLY A 250 14.76 -7.29 9.55
C GLY A 250 13.94 -7.24 10.84
N CYS A 251 14.60 -7.52 11.97
CA CYS A 251 14.05 -7.27 13.30
C CYS A 251 14.51 -5.91 13.84
N TYR A 252 13.67 -5.29 14.67
CA TYR A 252 13.94 -3.97 15.24
C TYR A 252 13.55 -3.93 16.72
N PRO A 253 14.39 -3.40 17.62
CA PRO A 253 14.14 -3.40 19.06
C PRO A 253 13.29 -2.18 19.45
N TYR A 254 12.01 -2.19 19.09
CA TYR A 254 11.09 -1.04 19.30
C TYR A 254 11.09 -0.51 20.74
N ASP A 255 10.96 -1.40 21.73
CA ASP A 255 10.90 -1.03 23.15
C ASP A 255 12.25 -0.51 23.71
N TYR A 256 13.36 -0.80 23.03
CA TYR A 256 14.68 -0.33 23.42
C TYR A 256 14.92 1.13 23.00
N PHE A 257 14.34 1.55 21.89
CA PHE A 257 14.41 2.93 21.40
C PHE A 257 13.42 3.82 22.15
N ASP A 258 13.74 4.16 23.40
CA ASP A 258 12.91 5.01 24.27
C ASP A 258 13.34 6.49 24.27
N SER A 259 14.48 6.81 23.66
CA SER A 259 15.08 8.15 23.68
C SER A 259 16.04 8.36 22.50
N PHE A 260 16.19 9.60 22.04
CA PHE A 260 17.10 9.95 20.95
C PHE A 260 18.58 9.65 21.25
N SER A 261 18.98 9.62 22.53
CA SER A 261 20.34 9.24 22.94
C SER A 261 20.72 7.83 22.50
N LYS A 262 19.75 6.91 22.35
CA LYS A 262 19.98 5.53 21.91
C LYS A 262 20.66 5.44 20.56
N PHE A 263 20.37 6.37 19.65
CA PHE A 263 20.96 6.38 18.31
C PHE A 263 22.48 6.58 18.31
N THR A 264 23.06 7.10 19.40
CA THR A 264 24.51 7.32 19.54
C THR A 264 25.25 6.11 20.12
N GLU A 265 24.53 5.09 20.60
CA GLU A 265 25.14 3.87 21.12
C GLU A 265 25.86 3.11 20.00
N THR A 266 27.05 2.60 20.31
CA THR A 266 27.99 2.04 19.32
C THR A 266 27.98 0.52 19.25
N SER A 267 26.97 -0.13 19.84
CA SER A 267 26.85 -1.59 19.90
C SER A 267 25.40 -2.01 19.76
N LEU A 268 25.17 -3.12 19.06
CA LEU A 268 23.86 -3.75 19.00
C LEU A 268 23.41 -4.16 20.41
N PRO A 269 22.17 -3.85 20.84
CA PRO A 269 21.69 -4.22 22.15
C PRO A 269 21.53 -5.75 22.27
N PRO A 270 21.51 -6.30 23.51
CA PRO A 270 21.34 -7.73 23.71
C PRO A 270 20.01 -8.23 23.16
N GLN A 271 19.91 -9.53 22.85
CA GLN A 271 18.70 -10.16 22.30
C GLN A 271 17.45 -9.92 23.15
N SER A 272 17.60 -9.85 24.48
CA SER A 272 16.50 -9.54 25.40
C SER A 272 15.87 -8.16 25.17
N ALA A 273 16.58 -7.22 24.56
CA ALA A 273 16.09 -5.88 24.22
C ALA A 273 15.21 -5.86 22.95
N PHE A 274 15.17 -6.95 22.18
CA PHE A 274 14.31 -7.13 21.02
C PHE A 274 12.97 -7.79 21.37
N PHE A 275 12.62 -7.85 22.66
CA PHE A 275 11.31 -8.35 23.08
C PHE A 275 10.20 -7.48 22.50
N ASN A 276 9.16 -8.10 21.94
CA ASN A 276 8.03 -7.39 21.37
C ASN A 276 6.89 -7.33 22.38
N SER A 277 6.70 -6.18 23.02
CA SER A 277 5.61 -6.00 23.99
C SER A 277 4.21 -6.08 23.37
N LEU A 278 4.05 -5.88 22.06
CA LEU A 278 2.74 -5.96 21.39
C LEU A 278 2.27 -7.41 21.19
N THR A 279 3.19 -8.32 20.84
CA THR A 279 2.88 -9.75 20.70
C THR A 279 3.18 -10.55 21.96
N ASN A 280 3.89 -9.95 22.92
CA ASN A 280 4.39 -10.58 24.13
C ASN A 280 5.28 -11.80 23.83
N GLU A 281 6.11 -11.67 22.78
CA GLU A 281 6.99 -12.73 22.29
C GLU A 281 8.45 -12.23 22.22
N PRO A 282 9.44 -13.09 22.56
CA PRO A 282 10.84 -12.77 22.31
C PRO A 282 11.15 -12.85 20.82
N VAL A 283 12.18 -12.12 20.38
CA VAL A 283 12.75 -12.30 19.04
C VAL A 283 13.33 -13.71 18.90
N SER A 284 13.18 -14.31 17.72
CA SER A 284 13.79 -15.60 17.42
C SER A 284 15.32 -15.51 17.40
N ASP A 285 16.00 -16.61 17.72
CA ASP A 285 17.47 -16.68 17.64
C ASP A 285 17.98 -16.39 16.21
N ASP A 286 17.25 -16.88 15.20
CA ASP A 286 17.59 -16.68 13.80
C ASP A 286 17.50 -15.21 13.38
N ASP A 287 16.47 -14.49 13.84
CA ASP A 287 16.29 -13.08 13.51
C ASP A 287 17.32 -12.20 14.23
N TYR A 288 17.67 -12.52 15.48
CA TYR A 288 18.72 -11.79 16.19
C TYR A 288 20.10 -12.04 15.58
N GLN A 289 20.44 -13.28 15.23
CA GLN A 289 21.66 -13.59 14.49
C GLN A 289 21.71 -12.86 13.13
N TYR A 290 20.56 -12.75 12.46
CA TYR A 290 20.46 -11.97 11.23
C TYR A 290 20.79 -10.49 11.46
N ALA A 291 20.26 -9.85 12.51
CA ALA A 291 20.62 -8.47 12.86
C ALA A 291 22.13 -8.30 13.14
N GLN A 292 22.76 -9.25 13.86
CA GLN A 292 24.22 -9.24 14.09
C GLN A 292 25.04 -9.35 12.80
N ARG A 293 24.57 -10.17 11.85
CA ARG A 293 25.20 -10.28 10.52
C ARG A 293 25.05 -8.99 9.74
N ILE A 294 23.86 -8.38 9.72
CA ILE A 294 23.63 -7.10 9.04
C ILE A 294 24.51 -6.00 9.62
N TRP A 295 24.59 -5.89 10.95
CA TRP A 295 25.48 -4.97 11.63
C TRP A 295 26.93 -5.08 11.13
N SER A 296 27.41 -6.31 10.99
CA SER A 296 28.78 -6.61 10.55
C SER A 296 28.98 -6.35 9.04
N ILE A 297 28.07 -6.83 8.19
CA ILE A 297 28.17 -6.72 6.71
C ILE A 297 28.14 -5.26 6.26
N PHE A 298 27.33 -4.44 6.93
CA PHE A 298 27.21 -3.01 6.62
C PHE A 298 28.21 -2.14 7.39
N ASN A 299 29.05 -2.72 8.26
CA ASN A 299 30.01 -2.01 9.11
C ASN A 299 29.35 -0.87 9.90
N LEU A 300 28.18 -1.14 10.49
CA LEU A 300 27.42 -0.15 11.24
C LEU A 300 28.19 0.28 12.49
N GLN A 301 28.27 1.58 12.74
CA GLN A 301 29.03 2.14 13.86
C GLN A 301 28.11 2.49 15.02
N THR A 302 26.86 2.85 14.74
CA THR A 302 25.89 3.30 15.73
C THR A 302 24.53 2.65 15.53
N LEU A 303 23.70 2.64 16.60
CA LEU A 303 22.28 2.27 16.49
C LEU A 303 21.51 3.21 15.57
N GLY A 304 21.99 4.43 15.38
CA GLY A 304 21.53 5.32 14.32
C GLY A 304 21.70 4.71 12.94
N ASP A 305 22.90 4.26 12.59
CA ASP A 305 23.16 3.66 11.27
C ASP A 305 22.29 2.41 11.05
N PHE A 306 22.06 1.63 12.11
CA PHE A 306 21.14 0.49 12.08
C PHE A 306 19.68 0.91 11.85
N HIS A 307 19.22 1.96 12.53
CA HIS A 307 17.90 2.53 12.32
C HIS A 307 17.71 3.02 10.89
N ASP A 308 18.66 3.79 10.35
CA ASP A 308 18.59 4.33 8.99
C ASP A 308 18.55 3.22 7.94
N LEU A 309 19.38 2.17 8.11
CA LEU A 309 19.39 1.01 7.22
C LEU A 309 18.07 0.23 7.32
N TYR A 310 17.53 0.06 8.52
CA TYR A 310 16.29 -0.66 8.78
C TYR A 310 15.12 -0.01 8.04
N VAL A 311 14.86 1.27 8.30
CA VAL A 311 13.73 1.98 7.68
C VAL A 311 13.90 2.11 6.16
N THR A 312 15.14 2.26 5.68
CA THR A 312 15.43 2.25 4.23
C THR A 312 15.10 0.91 3.59
N SER A 313 15.48 -0.20 4.25
CA SER A 313 15.17 -1.55 3.77
C SER A 313 13.66 -1.77 3.67
N ASP A 314 12.91 -1.39 4.69
CA ASP A 314 11.47 -1.58 4.73
C ASP A 314 10.76 -0.78 3.63
N VAL A 315 11.18 0.47 3.38
CA VAL A 315 10.67 1.29 2.28
C VAL A 315 10.96 0.67 0.91
N LEU A 316 12.17 0.16 0.68
CA LEU A 316 12.54 -0.47 -0.59
C LEU A 316 11.77 -1.78 -0.82
N LEU A 317 11.64 -2.60 0.22
CA LEU A 317 10.85 -3.83 0.17
C LEU A 317 9.38 -3.54 -0.11
N LEU A 318 8.80 -2.53 0.55
CA LEU A 318 7.44 -2.06 0.27
C LEU A 318 7.29 -1.58 -1.17
N ALA A 319 8.26 -0.82 -1.67
CA ALA A 319 8.27 -0.35 -3.05
C ALA A 319 8.29 -1.52 -4.03
N ASP A 320 9.16 -2.51 -3.84
CA ASP A 320 9.21 -3.72 -4.68
C ASP A 320 7.89 -4.49 -4.66
N VAL A 321 7.32 -4.75 -3.47
CA VAL A 321 6.03 -5.43 -3.30
C VAL A 321 4.94 -4.70 -4.08
N PHE A 322 4.79 -3.39 -3.89
CA PHE A 322 3.69 -2.66 -4.50
C PHE A 322 3.92 -2.40 -6.00
N GLN A 323 5.16 -2.23 -6.47
CA GLN A 323 5.46 -2.11 -7.90
C GLN A 323 5.17 -3.42 -8.64
N ASN A 324 5.46 -4.57 -8.05
CA ASN A 324 5.03 -5.86 -8.60
C ASN A 324 3.51 -5.97 -8.64
N PHE A 325 2.81 -5.55 -7.58
CA PHE A 325 1.35 -5.51 -7.55
C PHE A 325 0.76 -4.58 -8.62
N ARG A 326 1.35 -3.40 -8.84
CA ARG A 326 0.96 -2.47 -9.92
C ARG A 326 1.12 -3.11 -11.30
N LYS A 327 2.26 -3.74 -11.57
CA LYS A 327 2.53 -4.47 -12.82
C LYS A 327 1.48 -5.56 -13.05
N LEU A 328 1.18 -6.34 -12.02
CA LEU A 328 0.15 -7.39 -12.06
C LEU A 328 -1.23 -6.82 -12.41
N CYS A 329 -1.67 -5.77 -11.70
CA CYS A 329 -2.98 -5.15 -11.94
C CYS A 329 -3.09 -4.54 -13.35
N LEU A 330 -2.04 -3.86 -13.82
CA LEU A 330 -2.00 -3.32 -15.18
C LEU A 330 -2.02 -4.44 -16.23
N GLN A 331 -1.36 -5.57 -15.97
CA GLN A 331 -1.37 -6.71 -16.88
C GLN A 331 -2.77 -7.32 -17.00
N PHE A 332 -3.39 -7.66 -15.87
CA PHE A 332 -4.64 -8.43 -15.83
C PHE A 332 -5.91 -7.57 -15.94
N TYR A 333 -5.93 -6.41 -15.29
CA TYR A 333 -7.12 -5.56 -15.18
C TYR A 333 -7.06 -4.29 -16.03
N LYS A 334 -5.90 -3.98 -16.63
CA LYS A 334 -5.64 -2.72 -17.33
C LYS A 334 -5.93 -1.50 -16.45
N ILE A 335 -5.74 -1.62 -15.13
CA ILE A 335 -5.95 -0.55 -14.15
C ILE A 335 -4.74 -0.50 -13.22
N ASP A 336 -4.18 0.69 -13.02
CA ASP A 336 -3.17 0.91 -11.99
C ASP A 336 -3.84 1.12 -10.62
N PRO A 337 -3.51 0.30 -9.59
CA PRO A 337 -4.10 0.42 -8.26
C PRO A 337 -3.78 1.74 -7.57
N SER A 338 -2.76 2.48 -8.03
CA SER A 338 -2.35 3.77 -7.46
C SER A 338 -3.35 4.91 -7.76
N HIS A 339 -4.38 4.66 -8.57
CA HIS A 339 -5.50 5.59 -8.76
C HIS A 339 -6.61 5.44 -7.73
N VAL A 340 -6.72 4.27 -7.11
CA VAL A 340 -7.78 3.90 -6.18
C VAL A 340 -7.22 3.81 -4.75
N TYR A 341 -8.09 3.54 -3.77
CA TYR A 341 -7.72 3.59 -2.35
C TYR A 341 -7.72 2.22 -1.65
N THR A 342 -8.39 1.22 -2.22
CA THR A 342 -8.57 -0.10 -1.59
C THR A 342 -8.67 -1.22 -2.64
N ALA A 343 -8.45 -2.47 -2.23
CA ALA A 343 -8.70 -3.66 -3.05
C ALA A 343 -10.15 -3.74 -3.55
N LEU A 344 -11.14 -3.37 -2.72
CA LEU A 344 -12.55 -3.35 -3.12
C LEU A 344 -12.79 -2.32 -4.23
N GLY A 345 -12.19 -1.13 -4.12
CA GLY A 345 -12.25 -0.10 -5.15
C GLY A 345 -11.60 -0.56 -6.45
N LEU A 346 -10.45 -1.24 -6.37
CA LEU A 346 -9.80 -1.85 -7.51
C LEU A 346 -10.71 -2.91 -8.17
N ALA A 347 -11.20 -3.87 -7.39
CA ALA A 347 -12.05 -4.95 -7.89
C ALA A 347 -13.31 -4.41 -8.58
N TRP A 348 -13.93 -3.36 -8.02
CA TRP A 348 -15.09 -2.71 -8.61
C TRP A 348 -14.77 -2.08 -9.98
N GLN A 349 -13.68 -1.32 -10.07
CA GLN A 349 -13.27 -0.70 -11.34
C GLN A 349 -12.85 -1.75 -12.37
N SER A 350 -12.14 -2.79 -11.94
CA SER A 350 -11.76 -3.93 -12.79
C SER A 350 -12.99 -4.66 -13.32
N CYS A 351 -13.99 -4.94 -12.47
CA CYS A 351 -15.23 -5.57 -12.89
C CYS A 351 -15.95 -4.76 -13.98
N LEU A 352 -16.15 -3.46 -13.74
CA LEU A 352 -16.81 -2.57 -14.71
C LEU A 352 -16.03 -2.49 -16.04
N ARG A 353 -14.69 -2.43 -15.98
CA ARG A 353 -13.85 -2.37 -17.19
C ARG A 353 -13.85 -3.67 -17.99
N MET A 354 -13.73 -4.81 -17.31
CA MET A 354 -13.59 -6.11 -17.96
C MET A 354 -14.91 -6.61 -18.56
N THR A 355 -16.04 -6.26 -17.96
CA THR A 355 -17.37 -6.71 -18.40
C THR A 355 -18.07 -5.72 -19.32
N ASP A 356 -17.64 -4.45 -19.35
CA ASP A 356 -18.33 -3.32 -20.02
C ASP A 356 -19.81 -3.21 -19.60
N VAL A 357 -20.15 -3.71 -18.40
CA VAL A 357 -21.52 -3.74 -17.90
C VAL A 357 -22.01 -2.33 -17.58
N LYS A 358 -23.31 -2.10 -17.82
CA LYS A 358 -24.04 -0.92 -17.36
C LYS A 358 -25.03 -1.35 -16.29
N LEU A 359 -24.74 -0.98 -15.05
CA LEU A 359 -25.59 -1.30 -13.90
C LEU A 359 -26.56 -0.15 -13.64
N GLU A 360 -27.83 -0.47 -13.44
CA GLU A 360 -28.83 0.48 -12.97
C GLU A 360 -28.82 0.48 -11.44
N LEU A 361 -28.54 1.66 -10.87
CA LEU A 361 -28.59 1.89 -9.43
C LEU A 361 -30.03 2.12 -8.98
N LEU A 362 -30.34 1.70 -7.76
CA LEU A 362 -31.64 1.96 -7.14
C LEU A 362 -31.83 3.48 -6.98
N THR A 363 -32.92 4.01 -7.54
CA THR A 363 -33.32 5.42 -7.39
C THR A 363 -34.36 5.60 -6.28
N ASP A 364 -35.08 4.53 -5.93
CA ASP A 364 -36.09 4.49 -4.87
C ASP A 364 -35.50 4.02 -3.53
N ILE A 365 -35.78 4.77 -2.46
CA ILE A 365 -35.32 4.48 -1.10
C ILE A 365 -35.99 3.23 -0.51
N ASP A 366 -37.24 2.94 -0.85
CA ASP A 366 -37.96 1.78 -0.33
C ASP A 366 -37.37 0.48 -0.92
N MET A 367 -36.98 0.50 -2.20
CA MET A 367 -36.23 -0.60 -2.81
C MET A 367 -34.88 -0.80 -2.12
N HIS A 368 -34.17 0.28 -1.80
CA HIS A 368 -32.89 0.21 -1.11
C HIS A 368 -33.04 -0.41 0.29
N LEU A 369 -33.98 0.09 1.09
CA LEU A 369 -34.28 -0.43 2.44
C LEU A 369 -34.75 -1.88 2.40
N PHE A 370 -35.51 -2.27 1.38
CA PHE A 370 -35.93 -3.65 1.17
C PHE A 370 -34.72 -4.57 0.96
N VAL A 371 -33.80 -4.20 0.07
CA VAL A 371 -32.57 -4.97 -0.19
C VAL A 371 -31.70 -5.00 1.05
N GLU A 372 -31.46 -3.86 1.70
CA GLU A 372 -30.63 -3.74 2.91
C GLU A 372 -31.15 -4.66 4.03
N LYS A 373 -32.46 -4.66 4.30
CA LYS A 373 -33.09 -5.57 5.26
C LYS A 373 -32.92 -7.05 4.91
N GLY A 374 -32.72 -7.36 3.63
CA GLY A 374 -32.49 -8.71 3.11
C GLY A 374 -31.04 -9.20 3.19
N ILE A 375 -30.06 -8.32 3.39
CA ILE A 375 -28.63 -8.71 3.39
C ILE A 375 -28.34 -9.67 4.56
N ARG A 376 -27.70 -10.80 4.27
CA ARG A 376 -27.21 -11.77 5.24
C ARG A 376 -25.75 -12.10 4.94
N GLY A 377 -24.97 -12.36 5.99
CA GLY A 377 -23.58 -12.79 5.87
C GLY A 377 -23.44 -14.29 5.61
N GLY A 378 -22.23 -14.81 5.76
CA GLY A 378 -21.97 -16.25 5.73
C GLY A 378 -22.73 -17.00 6.82
N VAL A 379 -23.17 -18.21 6.50
CA VAL A 379 -23.85 -19.09 7.46
C VAL A 379 -22.80 -19.70 8.38
N ALA A 380 -22.87 -19.39 9.68
CA ALA A 380 -22.06 -20.02 10.72
C ALA A 380 -22.97 -20.80 11.66
N MET A 381 -22.80 -22.13 11.72
CA MET A 381 -23.62 -23.01 12.56
C MET A 381 -22.74 -24.02 13.30
N ILE A 382 -23.00 -24.17 14.59
CA ILE A 382 -22.41 -25.23 15.43
C ILE A 382 -23.53 -26.21 15.78
N SER A 383 -23.61 -27.32 15.04
CA SER A 383 -24.62 -28.36 15.27
C SER A 383 -24.29 -29.28 16.46
N HIS A 384 -23.01 -29.36 16.84
CA HIS A 384 -22.53 -30.15 17.96
C HIS A 384 -21.43 -29.38 18.71
N ARG A 385 -21.55 -29.20 20.04
CA ARG A 385 -20.68 -28.30 20.82
C ARG A 385 -19.21 -28.74 20.87
N PHE A 386 -18.96 -30.04 20.86
CA PHE A 386 -17.60 -30.60 20.91
C PHE A 386 -17.56 -31.95 20.22
N ALA A 387 -16.64 -32.15 19.28
CA ALA A 387 -16.37 -33.46 18.69
C ALA A 387 -14.85 -33.66 18.68
N SER A 388 -14.40 -34.84 19.09
CA SER A 388 -13.01 -35.25 18.99
C SER A 388 -12.94 -36.54 18.17
N ALA A 389 -12.01 -36.58 17.24
CA ALA A 389 -11.67 -37.81 16.56
C ALA A 389 -10.89 -38.74 17.52
N ASN A 390 -11.08 -40.04 17.40
CA ASN A 390 -10.29 -41.07 18.06
C ASN A 390 -9.75 -42.01 16.98
N ASN A 391 -8.51 -41.80 16.53
CA ASN A 391 -7.90 -42.69 15.54
C ASN A 391 -6.38 -42.79 15.75
N PRO A 392 -5.73 -43.85 15.22
CA PRO A 392 -4.32 -44.16 15.53
C PRO A 392 -3.29 -43.10 15.11
N HIS A 393 -3.68 -42.08 14.33
CA HIS A 393 -2.77 -41.02 13.89
C HIS A 393 -2.68 -39.85 14.88
N LEU A 394 -3.49 -39.85 15.95
CA LEU A 394 -3.53 -38.77 16.92
C LEU A 394 -2.71 -39.11 18.18
N PRO A 395 -2.04 -38.11 18.79
CA PRO A 395 -1.19 -38.32 19.97
C PRO A 395 -1.97 -38.75 21.23
N ASN A 396 -3.28 -38.53 21.25
CA ASN A 396 -4.21 -38.85 22.34
C ASN A 396 -5.15 -40.03 22.00
N TYR A 397 -4.76 -40.91 21.08
CA TYR A 397 -5.55 -42.09 20.69
C TYR A 397 -5.78 -43.05 21.86
N ASP A 398 -7.04 -43.45 22.05
CA ASP A 398 -7.44 -44.48 23.02
C ASP A 398 -7.86 -45.77 22.29
N PRO A 399 -7.08 -46.86 22.40
CA PRO A 399 -7.38 -48.12 21.73
C PRO A 399 -8.58 -48.87 22.35
N THR A 400 -9.06 -48.44 23.52
CA THR A 400 -10.24 -49.03 24.18
C THR A 400 -11.56 -48.45 23.70
N SER A 401 -11.50 -47.31 22.99
CA SER A 401 -12.65 -46.61 22.42
C SER A 401 -12.81 -46.87 20.91
N PRO A 402 -14.03 -46.83 20.35
CA PRO A 402 -14.23 -46.97 18.90
C PRO A 402 -13.47 -45.91 18.10
N ASN A 403 -13.03 -46.28 16.89
CA ASN A 403 -12.39 -45.34 15.99
C ASN A 403 -13.41 -44.31 15.46
N SER A 404 -13.03 -43.04 15.45
CA SER A 404 -13.78 -41.94 14.86
C SER A 404 -12.86 -40.96 14.12
N PHE A 405 -13.38 -40.37 13.06
CA PHE A 405 -12.66 -39.46 12.17
C PHE A 405 -13.46 -38.19 11.98
N ILE A 406 -12.76 -37.06 11.85
CA ILE A 406 -13.36 -35.76 11.50
C ILE A 406 -12.77 -35.36 10.14
N MET A 407 -13.63 -34.90 9.24
CA MET A 407 -13.25 -34.46 7.90
C MET A 407 -13.50 -32.97 7.75
N TYR A 408 -12.53 -32.25 7.20
CA TYR A 408 -12.64 -30.83 6.88
C TYR A 408 -12.86 -30.67 5.38
N TRP A 409 -13.92 -29.97 5.01
CA TRP A 409 -14.22 -29.60 3.63
C TRP A 409 -14.18 -28.09 3.51
N ASP A 410 -13.51 -27.59 2.48
CA ASP A 410 -13.44 -26.17 2.16
C ASP A 410 -13.84 -25.98 0.70
N ALA A 411 -14.75 -25.04 0.46
CA ALA A 411 -15.20 -24.71 -0.88
C ALA A 411 -14.28 -23.64 -1.47
N ASN A 412 -13.42 -24.06 -2.41
CA ASN A 412 -12.57 -23.14 -3.15
C ASN A 412 -13.41 -22.08 -3.87
N ASN A 413 -13.17 -20.81 -3.54
CA ASN A 413 -13.84 -19.65 -4.15
C ASN A 413 -15.39 -19.70 -4.08
N LEU A 414 -15.96 -19.98 -2.90
CA LEU A 414 -17.42 -20.12 -2.71
C LEU A 414 -18.26 -18.94 -3.25
N TYR A 415 -17.75 -17.72 -3.15
CA TYR A 415 -18.47 -16.49 -3.52
C TYR A 415 -18.09 -15.91 -4.89
N GLY A 416 -16.92 -16.29 -5.41
CA GLY A 416 -16.24 -15.50 -6.45
C GLY A 416 -16.45 -15.98 -7.86
#